data_AF-A0A6N4XQN4-F1
#
_entry.id   AF-A0A6N4XQN4-F1
#
_cell.length_a   1.000
_cell.length_b   1.000
_cell.length_c   1.000
_cell.angle_alpha   90.00
_cell.angle_beta   90.00
_cell.angle_gamma   90.00
#
_symmetry.space_group_name_H-M   'P 1'
#
loop_
_entity.id
_entity.type
_entity.pdbx_description
1 polymer ?
#
loop_
_entity_poly.entity_id
_entity_poly.type
_entity_poly.pdbx_seq_one_letter_code
_entity_poly.pdbx_strand_id
1 'polypeptide(L)'
;MSFYYGQIHQNGVVNLKQNELLTLNRLLWSIFQDSTLYPGAEAIRNFMQDFVNYNYKFSKGAVQFPMNADLPMDLIQKIVKFRIGEIEQNKKS
;
A
#
# COMPACT_ATOMS: atom_id res chain seq x y z
N MET A 1 10.05 -3.68 12.80
CA MET A 1 8.93 -2.77 12.43
C MET A 1 8.38 -1.97 13.60
N SER A 2 8.00 -2.58 14.73
CA SER A 2 7.62 -1.85 15.97
C SER A 2 8.72 -0.90 16.44
N PHE A 3 9.99 -1.28 16.26
CA PHE A 3 11.15 -0.43 16.53
C PHE A 3 11.28 0.80 15.60
N TYR A 4 11.05 0.63 14.28
CA TYR A 4 11.12 1.73 13.31
C TYR A 4 9.93 2.70 13.45
N TYR A 5 8.73 2.16 13.71
CA TYR A 5 7.56 2.96 14.07
C TYR A 5 7.76 3.68 15.42
N GLY A 6 8.36 3.02 16.42
CA GLY A 6 8.69 3.66 17.70
C GLY A 6 9.65 4.84 17.57
N GLN A 7 10.66 4.74 16.68
CA GLN A 7 11.65 5.80 16.45
C GLN A 7 11.08 7.04 15.75
N ILE A 8 10.11 6.89 14.83
CA ILE A 8 9.49 8.05 14.16
C ILE A 8 8.58 8.86 15.10
N HIS A 9 7.91 8.21 16.06
CA HIS A 9 7.06 8.90 17.03
C HIS A 9 7.87 9.62 18.12
N GLN A 10 9.09 9.17 18.41
CA GLN A 10 9.97 9.83 19.38
C GLN A 10 10.67 11.09 18.83
N ASN A 11 10.78 11.22 17.51
CA ASN A 11 11.59 12.28 16.87
C ASN A 11 10.78 13.41 16.18
N GLY A 12 9.48 13.52 16.43
CA GLY A 12 8.65 14.73 16.26
C GLY A 12 8.52 15.40 14.88
N VAL A 13 9.36 15.07 13.88
CA VAL A 13 9.37 15.70 12.56
C VAL A 13 9.44 14.59 11.52
N VAL A 14 8.29 14.19 10.99
CA VAL A 14 8.22 13.22 9.89
C VAL A 14 8.26 13.97 8.57
N ASN A 15 9.33 13.79 7.80
CA ASN A 15 9.48 14.41 6.47
C ASN A 15 8.65 13.64 5.41
N LEU A 16 8.26 14.32 4.33
CA LEU A 16 7.58 13.79 3.14
C LEU A 16 8.14 12.44 2.67
N LYS A 17 9.46 12.37 2.47
CA LYS A 17 10.16 11.16 2.02
C LYS A 17 10.05 10.02 3.03
N GLN A 18 9.95 10.34 4.32
CA GLN A 18 9.77 9.34 5.38
C GLN A 18 8.33 8.82 5.42
N ASN A 19 7.32 9.65 5.17
CA ASN A 19 5.92 9.21 5.06
C ASN A 19 5.69 8.29 3.85
N GLU A 20 6.35 8.58 2.72
CA GLU A 20 6.33 7.71 1.53
C GLU A 20 6.98 6.36 1.83
N LEU A 21 8.21 6.35 2.36
CA LEU A 21 8.91 5.12 2.73
C LEU A 21 8.14 4.30 3.78
N LEU A 22 7.51 4.96 4.74
CA LEU A 22 6.68 4.29 5.75
C LEU A 22 5.46 3.61 5.11
N THR A 23 4.80 4.31 4.19
CA THR A 23 3.65 3.75 3.46
C THR A 23 4.07 2.55 2.62
N LEU A 24 5.19 2.66 1.89
CA LEU A 24 5.76 1.56 1.11
C LEU A 24 6.05 0.34 1.97
N ASN A 25 6.76 0.54 3.07
CA ASN A 25 7.15 -0.55 3.98
C ASN A 25 5.93 -1.21 4.60
N ARG A 26 4.88 -0.44 4.93
CA ARG A 26 3.62 -1.00 5.46
C ARG A 26 2.90 -1.87 4.43
N LEU A 27 2.81 -1.41 3.19
CA LEU A 27 2.15 -2.13 2.09
C LEU A 27 2.90 -3.42 1.71
N LEU A 28 4.23 -3.36 1.64
CA LEU A 28 5.06 -4.54 1.35
C LEU A 28 5.00 -5.57 2.48
N TRP A 29 5.03 -5.11 3.73
CA TRP A 29 5.00 -6.00 4.88
C TRP A 29 3.66 -6.73 5.03
N SER A 30 2.54 -6.09 4.70
CA SER A 30 1.24 -6.75 4.77
C SER A 30 1.16 -7.90 3.75
N ILE A 31 1.64 -7.70 2.52
CA ILE A 31 1.71 -8.78 1.52
C ILE A 31 2.56 -9.94 2.04
N PHE A 32 3.70 -9.65 2.69
CA PHE A 32 4.53 -10.70 3.28
C PHE A 32 3.83 -11.46 4.42
N GLN A 33 3.04 -10.77 5.25
CA GLN A 33 2.40 -11.38 6.42
C GLN A 33 1.18 -12.23 6.07
N ASP A 34 0.25 -11.69 5.27
CA ASP A 34 -1.08 -12.29 5.05
C ASP A 34 -1.50 -12.31 3.58
N SER A 35 -0.56 -12.02 2.66
CA SER A 35 -0.83 -11.85 1.22
C SER A 35 -1.92 -10.81 0.93
N THR A 36 -2.16 -9.87 1.85
CA THR A 36 -3.15 -8.81 1.69
C THR A 36 -2.46 -7.46 1.60
N LEU A 37 -2.87 -6.66 0.63
CA LEU A 37 -2.44 -5.29 0.46
C LEU A 37 -3.55 -4.36 0.96
N TYR A 38 -3.16 -3.33 1.72
CA TYR A 38 -4.09 -2.34 2.28
C TYR A 38 -3.85 -0.96 1.67
N PRO A 39 -4.17 -0.74 0.38
CA PRO A 39 -3.82 0.48 -0.30
C PRO A 39 -4.82 1.61 -0.01
N GLY A 40 -5.92 1.37 0.71
CA GLY A 40 -6.94 2.38 0.98
C GLY A 40 -7.94 2.55 -0.17
N ALA A 41 -9.01 3.30 0.11
CA ALA A 41 -10.24 3.24 -0.68
C ALA A 41 -10.14 3.79 -2.10
N GLU A 42 -9.37 4.86 -2.30
CA GLU A 42 -9.15 5.45 -3.63
C GLU A 42 -8.41 4.48 -4.55
N ALA A 43 -7.33 3.87 -4.06
CA ALA A 43 -6.58 2.88 -4.80
C ALA A 43 -7.44 1.65 -5.11
N ILE A 44 -8.23 1.16 -4.16
CA ILE A 44 -9.16 0.06 -4.43
C ILE A 44 -10.10 0.40 -5.59
N ARG A 45 -10.66 1.62 -5.61
CA ARG A 45 -11.56 2.05 -6.69
C ARG A 45 -10.86 2.15 -8.04
N ASN A 46 -9.65 2.70 -8.07
CA ASN A 46 -8.90 2.88 -9.32
C ASN A 46 -8.45 1.55 -9.96
N PHE A 47 -8.16 0.52 -9.15
CA PHE A 47 -7.65 -0.78 -9.63
C PHE A 47 -8.68 -1.91 -9.54
N MET A 48 -9.96 -1.59 -9.29
CA MET A 48 -11.02 -2.60 -9.12
C MET A 48 -11.15 -3.54 -10.32
N GLN A 49 -11.09 -2.98 -11.54
CA GLN A 49 -11.22 -3.77 -12.76
C GLN A 49 -10.07 -4.77 -12.91
N ASP A 50 -8.85 -4.38 -12.55
CA ASP A 50 -7.71 -5.30 -12.53
C ASP A 50 -7.97 -6.45 -11.55
N PHE A 51 -8.44 -6.16 -10.33
CA PHE A 51 -8.73 -7.20 -9.34
C PHE A 51 -9.78 -8.19 -9.82
N VAL A 52 -10.83 -7.71 -10.50
CA VAL A 52 -11.85 -8.58 -11.11
C VAL A 52 -11.23 -9.45 -12.20
N ASN A 53 -10.41 -8.87 -13.08
CA ASN A 53 -9.75 -9.60 -14.18
C ASN A 53 -8.82 -10.71 -13.67
N TYR A 54 -8.11 -10.45 -12.57
CA TYR A 54 -7.25 -11.43 -11.91
C TYR A 54 -8.01 -12.36 -10.94
N ASN A 55 -9.31 -12.17 -10.75
CA ASN A 55 -10.14 -12.92 -9.80
C ASN A 55 -9.64 -12.84 -8.35
N TYR A 56 -9.17 -11.67 -7.93
CA TYR A 56 -8.73 -11.40 -6.56
C TYR A 56 -9.90 -10.99 -5.66
N LYS A 57 -9.82 -11.36 -4.38
CA LYS A 57 -10.79 -10.92 -3.37
C LYS A 57 -10.41 -9.52 -2.90
N PHE A 58 -11.36 -8.59 -2.83
CA PHE A 58 -11.11 -7.25 -2.31
C PHE A 58 -12.31 -6.70 -1.55
N SER A 59 -12.04 -5.69 -0.72
CA SER A 59 -13.02 -4.91 0.04
C SER A 59 -12.79 -3.43 -0.22
N LYS A 60 -13.53 -2.54 0.46
CA LYS A 60 -13.37 -1.08 0.32
C LYS A 60 -11.96 -0.55 0.59
N GLY A 61 -11.07 -1.30 1.25
CA GLY A 61 -9.72 -0.83 1.58
C GLY A 61 -8.59 -1.84 1.45
N ALA A 62 -8.88 -3.06 1.01
CA ALA A 62 -7.91 -4.15 0.96
C ALA A 62 -8.12 -5.04 -0.27
N VAL A 63 -7.04 -5.62 -0.77
CA VAL A 63 -7.06 -6.67 -1.80
C VAL A 63 -6.18 -7.83 -1.34
N GLN A 64 -6.70 -9.05 -1.45
CA GLN A 64 -6.03 -10.29 -1.04
C GLN A 64 -5.55 -11.05 -2.28
N PHE A 65 -4.26 -11.39 -2.28
CA PHE A 65 -3.61 -12.17 -3.32
C PHE A 65 -3.66 -13.67 -2.99
N PRO A 66 -3.70 -14.55 -4.00
CA PRO A 66 -3.60 -15.99 -3.81
C PRO A 66 -2.23 -16.41 -3.28
N MET A 67 -2.19 -17.25 -2.25
CA MET A 67 -0.95 -17.74 -1.64
C MET A 67 -0.21 -18.78 -2.48
N ASN A 68 -0.92 -19.45 -3.39
CA ASN A 68 -0.40 -20.55 -4.22
C ASN A 68 -0.08 -20.11 -5.65
N ALA A 69 0.08 -18.81 -5.88
CA ALA A 69 0.37 -18.24 -7.19
C ALA A 69 1.38 -17.11 -7.04
N ASP A 70 2.06 -16.80 -8.14
CA ASP A 70 3.00 -15.69 -8.17
C ASP A 70 2.30 -14.36 -7.92
N LEU A 71 2.96 -13.49 -7.16
CA LEU A 71 2.47 -12.16 -6.89
C LEU A 71 2.50 -11.31 -8.18
N PRO A 72 1.43 -10.56 -8.49
CA PRO A 72 1.35 -9.72 -9.68
C PRO A 72 2.17 -8.44 -9.49
N MET A 73 3.49 -8.54 -9.61
CA MET A 73 4.42 -7.47 -9.25
C MET A 73 4.13 -6.15 -9.98
N ASP A 74 3.75 -6.21 -11.26
CA ASP A 74 3.39 -5.03 -12.05
C ASP A 74 2.17 -4.29 -11.48
N LEU A 75 1.15 -5.03 -11.04
CA LEU A 75 -0.04 -4.45 -10.42
C LEU A 75 0.29 -3.84 -9.06
N ILE A 76 1.07 -4.55 -8.24
CA ILE A 76 1.54 -4.06 -6.94
C ILE A 76 2.33 -2.75 -7.12
N GLN A 77 3.22 -2.68 -8.10
CA GLN A 77 3.99 -1.46 -8.40
C GLN A 77 3.09 -0.30 -8.83
N LYS A 78 2.08 -0.55 -9.67
CA LYS A 78 1.12 0.50 -10.09
C LYS A 78 0.34 1.05 -8.89
N ILE A 79 -0.15 0.19 -8.02
CA ILE A 79 -0.88 0.59 -6.80
C ILE A 79 0.03 1.40 -5.88
N VAL A 80 1.26 0.95 -5.68
CA VAL A 80 2.25 1.63 -4.87
C VAL A 80 2.55 3.04 -5.41
N LYS A 81 2.80 3.18 -6.72
CA LYS A 81 3.06 4.49 -7.36
C LYS A 81 1.86 5.42 -7.21
N PHE A 82 0.65 4.90 -7.40
CA PHE A 82 -0.58 5.66 -7.18
C PHE A 82 -0.66 6.21 -5.74
N ARG A 83 -0.34 5.37 -4.74
CA ARG A 83 -0.35 5.78 -3.32
C ARG A 83 0.68 6.84 -2.97
N ILE A 84 1.88 6.76 -3.55
CA ILE A 84 2.88 7.83 -3.41
C ILE A 84 2.32 9.14 -3.99
N GLY A 85 1.75 9.10 -5.19
CA GLY A 85 1.16 10.28 -5.84
C GLY A 85 0.04 10.93 -5.00
N GLU A 86 -0.86 10.15 -4.40
CA GLU A 86 -1.89 10.68 -3.50
C GLU A 86 -1.29 11.37 -2.25
N ILE A 87 -0.27 10.76 -1.66
CA ILE A 87 0.42 11.33 -0.49
C ILE A 87 1.10 12.65 -0.85
N GLU A 88 1.63 12.79 -2.05
CA GLU A 88 2.24 14.05 -2.51
C GLU A 88 1.19 15.13 -2.79
N GLN A 89 0.03 14.77 -3.36
CA GLN A 89 -1.04 15.70 -3.71
C GLN A 89 -1.79 16.25 -2.50
N ASN A 90 -2.07 15.42 -1.49
CA ASN A 90 -2.75 15.82 -0.26
C ASN A 90 -1.97 16.84 0.60
N LYS A 91 -0.76 17.22 0.19
CA LYS A 91 0.08 18.21 0.88
C LYS A 91 0.06 19.59 0.24
N LYS A 92 -0.54 19.72 -0.96
CA LYS A 92 -0.67 20.99 -1.68
C LYS A 92 -1.99 21.70 -1.38
N SER A 93 -2.86 21.12 -0.55
CA SER A 93 -4.17 21.67 -0.19
C SER A 93 -4.23 22.08 1.28
#